data_AF-A0A943YUL7-F1
#
_entry.id   AF-A0A943YUL7-F1
#
_cell.length_a   1.000
_cell.length_b   1.000
_cell.length_c   1.000
_cell.angle_alpha   90.00
_cell.angle_beta   90.00
_cell.angle_gamma   90.00
#
_symmetry.space_group_name_H-M   'P 1'
#
loop_
_entity.id
_entity.type
_entity.pdbx_description
1 polymer ?
#
loop_
_entity_poly.entity_id
_entity_poly.type
_entity_poly.pdbx_seq_one_letter_code
_entity_poly.pdbx_strand_id
1 'polypeptide(L)'
;MNQRLLIALAIAATLAACSGGKSGKGDDGSQPIPTDTNAKPQPTSVVETERIDQGDAMVQARNRNAAGFQTDMASRTVTVTQPCFATADPARLDMLPPTPDEASRRDTSLIQELNAGTVFILRPGDKGVVEGTEKTKLLVRFQGGPLWVWRSDVAS
;
A
#
# COMPACT_ATOMS: atom_id res chain seq x y z
N MET A 1 11.62 16.93 -32.90
CA MET A 1 12.88 16.84 -32.14
C MET A 1 12.55 17.16 -30.69
N ASN A 2 12.09 16.19 -29.89
CA ASN A 2 12.87 15.18 -29.16
C ASN A 2 14.00 15.79 -28.34
N GLN A 3 13.87 15.83 -27.01
CA GLN A 3 14.54 14.86 -26.13
C GLN A 3 14.21 15.16 -24.66
N ARG A 4 13.50 14.22 -24.00
CA ARG A 4 13.26 14.21 -22.55
C ARG A 4 14.51 13.65 -21.88
N LEU A 5 15.05 14.38 -20.90
CA LEU A 5 16.19 13.97 -20.09
C LEU A 5 15.70 13.01 -18.99
N LEU A 6 15.97 11.71 -19.15
CA LEU A 6 15.77 10.68 -18.12
C LEU A 6 17.13 10.47 -17.42
N ILE A 7 17.22 10.87 -16.16
CA ILE A 7 18.38 10.55 -15.31
C ILE A 7 18.12 9.16 -14.70
N ALA A 8 18.83 8.15 -15.21
CA ALA A 8 18.85 6.80 -14.66
C ALA A 8 19.85 6.73 -13.50
N LEU A 9 19.38 6.46 -12.28
CA LEU A 9 20.23 6.19 -11.14
C LEU A 9 20.47 4.67 -11.05
N ALA A 10 21.67 4.23 -11.41
CA ALA A 10 22.09 2.85 -11.27
C ALA A 10 22.59 2.60 -9.84
N ILE A 11 21.89 1.75 -9.08
CA ILE A 11 22.37 1.29 -7.77
C ILE A 11 23.14 -0.01 -8.01
N ALA A 12 24.47 0.05 -7.89
CA ALA A 12 25.33 -1.13 -7.91
C ALA A 12 25.29 -1.82 -6.55
N ALA A 13 24.79 -3.06 -6.51
CA ALA A 13 24.86 -3.93 -5.34
C ALA A 13 26.16 -4.75 -5.39
N THR A 14 27.12 -4.39 -4.53
CA THR A 14 28.28 -5.24 -4.24
C THR A 14 27.86 -6.44 -3.38
N LEU A 15 27.91 -7.64 -3.96
CA LEU A 15 27.82 -8.91 -3.23
C LEU A 15 29.17 -9.19 -2.54
N ALA A 16 29.21 -9.08 -1.22
CA ALA A 16 30.30 -9.63 -0.42
C ALA A 16 30.05 -11.13 -0.20
N ALA A 17 30.84 -11.95 -0.89
CA ALA A 17 30.90 -13.39 -0.70
C ALA A 17 31.61 -13.72 0.63
N CYS A 18 30.93 -14.47 1.51
CA CYS A 18 31.60 -15.17 2.61
C CYS A 18 31.86 -16.62 2.19
N SER A 19 33.13 -16.89 1.90
CA SER A 19 33.73 -18.21 1.71
C SER A 19 33.88 -18.98 3.03
N GLY A 20 33.69 -20.31 3.03
CA GLY A 20 34.39 -21.17 4.00
C GLY A 20 33.89 -22.60 4.22
N GLY A 21 34.57 -23.57 3.56
CA GLY A 21 34.81 -24.95 4.04
C GLY A 21 33.72 -26.00 3.73
N LYS A 22 34.02 -27.28 3.44
CA LYS A 22 35.27 -28.05 3.45
C LYS A 22 35.07 -29.38 2.66
N SER A 23 36.19 -29.91 2.18
CA SER A 23 36.45 -31.04 1.27
C SER A 23 35.90 -32.44 1.57
N GLY A 24 35.74 -33.21 0.47
CA GLY A 24 35.86 -34.69 0.38
C GLY A 24 35.61 -35.11 -1.09
N LYS A 25 36.64 -35.27 -1.94
CA LYS A 25 37.50 -36.44 -2.24
C LYS A 25 36.76 -37.58 -2.99
N GLY A 26 37.29 -37.95 -4.16
CA GLY A 26 36.77 -38.88 -5.20
C GLY A 26 36.54 -40.33 -4.73
N ASP A 27 36.06 -41.26 -5.56
CA ASP A 27 36.55 -41.61 -6.90
C ASP A 27 35.50 -42.30 -7.80
N ASP A 28 35.93 -42.51 -9.04
CA ASP A 28 35.27 -42.95 -10.27
C ASP A 28 34.65 -44.35 -10.27
N GLY A 29 33.56 -44.50 -11.05
CA GLY A 29 33.05 -45.81 -11.49
C GLY A 29 31.94 -45.67 -12.52
N SER A 30 32.25 -45.88 -13.80
CA SER A 30 31.30 -45.74 -14.92
C SER A 30 30.61 -47.06 -15.30
N GLN A 31 29.30 -46.93 -15.59
CA GLN A 31 28.42 -47.68 -16.53
C GLN A 31 27.71 -48.98 -16.08
N PRO A 32 26.54 -49.36 -16.68
CA PRO A 32 25.76 -48.72 -17.76
C PRO A 32 24.27 -48.41 -17.43
N ILE A 33 23.63 -47.69 -18.35
CA ILE A 33 22.21 -47.29 -18.37
C ILE A 33 21.34 -48.49 -18.80
N PRO A 34 20.32 -48.92 -18.04
CA PRO A 34 19.32 -49.85 -18.56
C PRO A 34 18.35 -49.10 -19.48
N THR A 35 18.30 -49.52 -20.74
CA THR A 35 17.33 -49.04 -21.72
C THR A 35 16.09 -49.90 -21.59
N ASP A 36 15.06 -49.42 -20.91
CA ASP A 36 13.72 -50.01 -21.01
C ASP A 36 12.81 -49.13 -21.84
N THR A 37 12.79 -49.46 -23.13
CA THR A 37 11.76 -49.10 -24.10
C THR A 37 10.43 -49.68 -23.64
N ASN A 38 9.62 -48.89 -22.91
CA ASN A 38 8.15 -48.81 -23.00
C ASN A 38 7.58 -48.09 -21.76
N ALA A 39 7.38 -46.77 -21.85
CA ALA A 39 6.50 -46.06 -20.95
C ALA A 39 5.64 -45.07 -21.75
N LYS A 40 4.34 -45.38 -21.79
CA LYS A 40 3.23 -44.52 -22.21
C LYS A 40 3.45 -43.08 -21.71
N PRO A 41 3.19 -42.03 -22.53
CA PRO A 41 3.28 -40.65 -22.05
C PRO A 41 2.36 -40.47 -20.85
N GLN A 42 2.93 -40.25 -19.67
CA GLN A 42 2.16 -39.79 -18.52
C GLN A 42 1.69 -38.35 -18.82
N PRO A 43 0.41 -38.02 -18.58
CA PRO A 43 -0.08 -36.66 -18.76
C PRO A 43 0.37 -35.81 -17.55
N THR A 44 1.61 -35.34 -17.56
CA THR A 44 2.21 -34.56 -16.45
C THR A 44 1.80 -33.08 -16.47
N SER A 45 1.21 -32.59 -17.56
CA SER A 45 1.16 -31.15 -17.84
C SER A 45 0.15 -30.34 -17.00
N VAL A 46 -0.93 -30.94 -16.49
CA VAL A 46 -1.99 -30.15 -15.83
C VAL A 46 -1.66 -29.85 -14.37
N VAL A 47 -1.18 -30.87 -13.65
CA VAL A 47 -0.82 -30.77 -12.22
C VAL A 47 0.41 -29.89 -12.01
N GLU A 48 1.37 -29.94 -12.94
CA GLU A 48 2.60 -29.17 -12.84
C GLU A 48 2.35 -27.67 -13.06
N THR A 49 1.47 -27.32 -14.00
CA THR A 49 1.06 -25.93 -14.26
C THR A 49 0.28 -25.36 -13.07
N GLU A 50 -0.69 -26.11 -12.53
CA GLU A 50 -1.47 -25.67 -11.36
C GLU A 50 -0.60 -25.46 -10.11
N ARG A 51 0.43 -26.30 -9.92
CA ARG A 51 1.40 -26.15 -8.82
C ARG A 51 2.31 -24.93 -8.99
N ILE A 52 2.67 -24.60 -10.23
CA ILE A 52 3.48 -23.41 -10.55
C ILE A 52 2.64 -22.15 -10.33
N ASP A 53 1.39 -22.11 -10.81
CA ASP A 53 0.48 -20.98 -10.63
C ASP A 53 0.20 -20.71 -9.14
N GLN A 54 0.01 -21.77 -8.36
CA GLN A 54 -0.16 -21.66 -6.91
C GLN A 54 1.12 -21.17 -6.22
N GLY A 55 2.28 -21.61 -6.68
CA GLY A 55 3.58 -21.14 -6.20
C GLY A 55 3.81 -19.65 -6.48
N ASP A 56 3.53 -19.20 -7.69
CA ASP A 56 3.66 -17.80 -8.10
C ASP A 56 2.72 -16.89 -7.31
N ALA A 57 1.47 -17.34 -7.09
CA ALA A 57 0.51 -16.62 -6.25
C ALA A 57 1.01 -16.47 -4.79
N MET A 58 1.60 -17.52 -4.22
CA MET A 58 2.18 -17.47 -2.88
C MET A 58 3.39 -16.53 -2.78
N VAL A 59 4.28 -16.55 -3.77
CA VAL A 59 5.44 -15.65 -3.82
C VAL A 59 5.00 -14.19 -3.98
N GLN A 60 4.01 -13.93 -4.85
CA GLN A 60 3.46 -12.60 -5.05
C GLN A 60 2.79 -12.08 -3.77
N ALA A 61 2.01 -12.91 -3.08
CA ALA A 61 1.37 -12.54 -1.82
C ALA A 61 2.41 -12.25 -0.73
N ARG A 62 3.45 -13.08 -0.60
CA ARG A 62 4.54 -12.87 0.36
C ARG A 62 5.28 -11.56 0.09
N ASN A 63 5.56 -11.27 -1.18
CA ASN A 63 6.22 -10.02 -1.58
C ASN A 63 5.34 -8.80 -1.30
N ARG A 64 4.03 -8.87 -1.58
CA ARG A 64 3.09 -7.79 -1.21
C ARG A 64 3.08 -7.55 0.30
N ASN A 65 2.96 -8.62 1.09
CA ASN A 65 2.92 -8.54 2.55
C ASN A 65 4.23 -7.98 3.12
N ALA A 66 5.38 -8.43 2.61
CA ALA A 66 6.69 -7.96 3.06
C ALA A 66 6.97 -6.49 2.70
N ALA A 67 6.46 -6.03 1.55
CA ALA A 67 6.58 -4.64 1.11
C ALA A 67 5.47 -3.74 1.69
N GLY A 68 4.57 -4.27 2.52
CA GLY A 68 3.50 -3.49 3.16
C GLY A 68 2.42 -3.01 2.19
N PHE A 69 2.26 -3.65 1.01
CA PHE A 69 1.13 -3.38 0.13
C PHE A 69 -0.15 -3.87 0.78
N GLN A 70 -0.87 -2.99 1.49
CA GLN A 70 -2.17 -3.30 2.07
C GLN A 70 -3.17 -3.54 0.92
N THR A 71 -3.57 -4.80 0.71
CA THR A 71 -4.55 -5.18 -0.31
C THR A 71 -6.00 -4.95 0.14
N ASP A 72 -6.27 -4.91 1.45
CA ASP A 72 -7.64 -4.68 1.98
C ASP A 72 -8.05 -3.21 1.97
N MET A 73 -7.09 -2.29 1.97
CA MET A 73 -7.30 -0.84 1.79
C MET A 73 -6.94 -0.43 0.37
N ALA A 74 -7.29 -1.25 -0.63
CA ALA A 74 -7.22 -0.85 -2.03
C ALA A 74 -8.16 0.33 -2.27
N SER A 75 -7.64 1.54 -2.05
CA SER A 75 -8.14 2.84 -2.48
C SER A 75 -9.65 3.05 -2.28
N ARG A 76 -10.17 2.85 -1.06
CA ARG A 76 -11.54 3.30 -0.78
C ARG A 76 -11.56 4.82 -0.91
N THR A 77 -12.13 5.30 -2.00
CA THR A 77 -12.36 6.73 -2.21
C THR A 77 -13.59 7.11 -1.42
N VAL A 78 -13.51 8.23 -0.74
CA VAL A 78 -14.66 8.86 -0.09
C VAL A 78 -14.84 10.27 -0.65
N THR A 79 -16.09 10.72 -0.64
CA THR A 79 -16.50 12.05 -1.05
C THR A 79 -17.16 12.74 0.12
N VAL A 80 -16.73 13.96 0.42
CA VAL A 80 -17.35 14.83 1.43
C VAL A 80 -18.79 15.15 1.01
N THR A 81 -19.76 14.95 1.90
CA THR A 81 -21.19 15.10 1.61
C THR A 81 -21.75 16.46 2.03
N GLN A 82 -21.15 17.08 3.04
CA GLN A 82 -21.54 18.38 3.59
C GLN A 82 -20.29 19.17 4.03
N PRO A 83 -20.36 20.51 4.17
CA PRO A 83 -19.25 21.26 4.73
C PRO A 83 -18.88 20.76 6.12
N CYS A 84 -17.62 20.41 6.34
CA CYS A 84 -17.15 19.88 7.61
C CYS A 84 -15.73 20.33 7.94
N PHE A 85 -15.35 20.19 9.21
CA PHE A 85 -13.98 20.44 9.63
C PHE A 85 -13.10 19.21 9.44
N ALA A 86 -11.84 19.47 9.14
CA ALA A 86 -10.79 18.46 9.05
C ALA A 86 -9.49 18.98 9.66
N THR A 87 -8.68 18.10 10.23
CA THR A 87 -7.40 18.46 10.85
C THR A 87 -6.43 17.29 10.86
N ALA A 88 -5.14 17.56 10.97
CA ALA A 88 -4.12 16.51 11.10
C ALA A 88 -4.16 15.81 12.48
N ASP A 89 -4.73 16.46 13.51
CA ASP A 89 -4.84 15.91 14.86
C ASP A 89 -6.28 15.41 15.15
N PRO A 90 -6.48 14.08 15.34
CA PRO A 90 -7.82 13.53 15.57
C PRO A 90 -8.44 13.96 16.90
N ALA A 91 -7.63 14.32 17.90
CA ALA A 91 -8.13 14.81 19.19
C ALA A 91 -8.65 16.25 19.05
N ARG A 92 -8.00 17.07 18.21
CA ARG A 92 -8.49 18.42 17.90
C ARG A 92 -9.85 18.39 17.24
N LEU A 93 -10.10 17.41 16.37
CA LEU A 93 -11.40 17.21 15.70
C LEU A 93 -12.56 17.02 16.68
N ASP A 94 -12.33 16.39 17.84
CA ASP A 94 -13.36 16.22 18.90
C ASP A 94 -13.77 17.53 19.58
N MET A 95 -12.88 18.52 19.56
CA MET A 95 -13.06 19.81 20.21
C MET A 95 -13.58 20.89 19.25
N LEU A 96 -13.79 20.55 17.97
CA LEU A 96 -14.33 21.48 16.98
C LEU A 96 -15.86 21.51 17.06
N PRO A 97 -16.49 22.64 16.69
CA PRO A 97 -17.93 22.68 16.50
C PRO A 97 -18.37 21.58 15.51
N PRO A 98 -19.58 21.02 15.66
CA PRO A 98 -20.07 19.95 14.78
C PRO A 98 -20.08 20.33 13.30
N THR A 99 -20.42 21.59 13.00
CA THR A 99 -20.48 22.12 11.64
C THR A 99 -19.75 23.46 11.51
N PRO A 100 -19.21 23.79 10.32
CA PRO A 100 -18.61 25.09 10.07
C PRO A 100 -19.58 26.27 10.24
N ASP A 101 -20.88 26.05 10.04
CA ASP A 101 -21.90 27.10 10.17
C ASP A 101 -22.20 27.47 11.63
N GLU A 102 -22.01 26.50 12.54
CA GLU A 102 -22.11 26.71 14.00
C GLU A 102 -20.86 27.37 14.58
N ALA A 103 -19.78 27.49 13.82
CA ALA A 103 -18.58 28.20 14.25
C ALA A 103 -18.89 29.68 14.44
N SER A 104 -18.86 30.14 15.70
CA SER A 104 -19.04 31.55 16.01
C SER A 104 -17.93 32.39 15.38
N ARG A 105 -18.29 33.44 14.64
CA ARG A 105 -17.31 34.45 14.16
C ARG A 105 -16.53 35.13 15.29
N ARG A 106 -16.94 34.94 16.55
CA ARG A 106 -16.23 35.46 17.73
C ARG A 106 -15.21 34.47 18.31
N ASP A 107 -15.16 33.23 17.83
CA ASP A 107 -14.14 32.28 18.23
C ASP A 107 -12.82 32.61 17.52
N THR A 108 -12.08 33.52 18.13
CA THR A 108 -10.81 34.00 17.63
C THR A 108 -9.76 32.89 17.51
N SER A 109 -9.86 31.83 18.33
CA SER A 109 -8.91 30.72 18.34
C SER A 109 -9.08 29.82 17.10
N LEU A 110 -10.32 29.44 16.79
CA LEU A 110 -10.64 28.67 15.60
C LEU A 110 -10.28 29.45 14.32
N ILE A 111 -10.53 30.76 14.30
CA ILE A 111 -10.12 31.62 13.17
C ILE A 111 -8.59 31.60 12.98
N GLN A 112 -7.82 31.64 14.07
CA GLN A 112 -6.36 31.55 13.99
C GLN A 112 -5.89 30.19 13.46
N GLU A 113 -6.51 29.09 13.88
CA GLU A 113 -6.19 27.75 13.39
C GLU A 113 -6.51 27.56 11.91
N LEU A 114 -7.63 28.12 11.44
CA LEU A 114 -7.98 28.16 10.02
C LEU A 114 -6.95 28.96 9.22
N ASN A 115 -6.53 30.12 9.73
CA ASN A 115 -5.52 30.95 9.07
C ASN A 115 -4.12 30.33 9.09
N ALA A 116 -3.80 29.55 10.13
CA ALA A 116 -2.55 28.82 10.26
C ALA A 116 -2.50 27.53 9.43
N GLY A 117 -3.66 27.06 8.94
CA GLY A 117 -3.76 25.80 8.21
C GLY A 117 -3.59 24.56 9.11
N THR A 118 -3.97 24.65 10.38
CA THR A 118 -4.02 23.48 11.28
C THR A 118 -5.40 22.85 11.33
N VAL A 119 -6.43 23.64 11.00
CA VAL A 119 -7.81 23.21 10.77
C VAL A 119 -8.22 23.65 9.37
N PHE A 120 -9.02 22.83 8.71
CA PHE A 120 -9.49 23.04 7.35
C PHE A 120 -11.00 22.91 7.30
N ILE A 121 -11.62 23.64 6.38
CA ILE A 121 -13.02 23.44 6.02
C ILE A 121 -13.04 22.72 4.68
N LEU A 122 -13.56 21.50 4.67
CA LEU A 122 -13.76 20.73 3.45
C LEU A 122 -15.12 21.07 2.84
N ARG A 123 -15.20 21.01 1.51
CA ARG A 123 -16.41 21.31 0.76
C ARG A 123 -17.08 20.02 0.28
N PRO A 124 -18.41 20.01 0.13
CA PRO A 124 -19.11 18.93 -0.54
C PRO A 124 -18.49 18.64 -1.91
N GLY A 125 -18.26 17.37 -2.20
CA GLY A 125 -17.62 16.93 -3.44
C GLY A 125 -16.09 16.78 -3.36
N ASP A 126 -15.43 17.27 -2.30
CA ASP A 126 -14.01 17.01 -2.08
C ASP A 126 -13.80 15.49 -1.94
N LYS A 127 -12.83 14.95 -2.69
CA LYS A 127 -12.54 13.52 -2.73
C LYS A 127 -11.20 13.23 -2.11
N GLY A 128 -11.11 12.10 -1.42
CA GLY A 128 -9.87 11.60 -0.87
C GLY A 128 -9.87 10.08 -0.74
N VAL A 129 -8.68 9.54 -0.50
CA VAL A 129 -8.47 8.11 -0.31
C VAL A 129 -8.35 7.81 1.17
N VAL A 130 -9.11 6.84 1.67
CA VAL A 130 -9.03 6.42 3.08
C VAL A 130 -7.69 5.72 3.31
N GLU A 131 -6.94 6.20 4.31
CA GLU A 131 -5.66 5.62 4.76
C GLU A 131 -5.76 4.97 6.14
N GLY A 132 -6.77 5.34 6.93
CA GLY A 132 -6.99 4.83 8.27
C GLY A 132 -8.46 4.94 8.67
N THR A 133 -8.89 4.04 9.55
CA THR A 133 -10.28 4.00 10.03
C THR A 133 -10.29 3.82 11.54
N GLU A 134 -11.03 4.68 12.21
CA GLU A 134 -11.42 4.54 13.60
C GLU A 134 -12.93 4.29 13.69
N LYS A 135 -13.45 4.14 14.92
CA LYS A 135 -14.88 3.88 15.17
C LYS A 135 -15.76 4.95 14.50
N THR A 136 -15.42 6.21 14.67
CA THR A 136 -16.21 7.38 14.24
C THR A 136 -15.47 8.30 13.29
N LYS A 137 -14.16 8.14 13.09
CA LYS A 137 -13.32 9.00 12.24
C LYS A 137 -12.64 8.20 11.14
N LEU A 138 -12.28 8.89 10.06
CA LEU A 138 -11.41 8.36 9.00
C LEU A 138 -10.19 9.27 8.86
N LEU A 139 -9.03 8.66 8.65
CA LEU A 139 -7.88 9.35 8.10
C LEU A 139 -7.98 9.26 6.58
N VAL A 140 -8.09 10.41 5.92
CA VAL A 140 -8.32 10.51 4.49
C VAL A 140 -7.24 11.39 3.88
N ARG A 141 -6.57 10.89 2.83
CA ARG A 141 -5.64 11.68 2.02
C ARG A 141 -6.40 12.44 0.95
N PHE A 142 -6.51 13.75 1.15
CA PHE A 142 -6.97 14.71 0.16
C PHE A 142 -5.77 15.27 -0.64
N GLN A 143 -6.02 16.11 -1.65
CA GLN A 143 -4.95 16.77 -2.41
C GLN A 143 -3.96 17.56 -1.52
N GLY A 144 -4.45 18.17 -0.43
CA GLY A 144 -3.63 18.93 0.52
C GLY A 144 -2.85 18.08 1.52
N GLY A 145 -3.11 16.77 1.61
CA GLY A 145 -2.49 15.88 2.58
C GLY A 145 -3.48 15.01 3.37
N PRO A 146 -2.97 14.19 4.30
CA PRO A 146 -3.78 13.34 5.16
C PRO A 146 -4.45 14.17 6.27
N LEU A 147 -5.77 14.05 6.38
CA LEU A 147 -6.57 14.73 7.39
C LEU A 147 -7.57 13.77 8.03
N TRP A 148 -7.86 13.97 9.31
CA TRP A 148 -8.93 13.31 10.02
C TRP A 148 -10.26 14.02 9.78
N VAL A 149 -11.30 13.23 9.52
CA VAL A 149 -12.69 13.66 9.32
C VAL A 149 -13.67 12.73 10.03
N TRP A 150 -14.87 13.19 10.33
CA TRP A 150 -15.93 12.32 10.84
C TRP A 150 -16.47 11.40 9.73
N ARG A 151 -16.79 10.16 10.10
CA ARG A 151 -17.40 9.17 9.18
C ARG A 151 -18.77 9.60 8.67
N SER A 152 -19.50 10.42 9.43
CA SER A 152 -20.80 10.97 9.03
C SER A 152 -20.71 11.99 7.90
N ASP A 153 -19.55 12.62 7.72
CA ASP A 153 -19.38 13.73 6.79
C ASP A 153 -18.91 13.29 5.39
N VAL A 154 -18.69 11.99 5.21
CA VAL A 154 -18.19 11.42 3.97
C VAL A 154 -18.95 10.15 3.58
N ALA A 155 -19.12 9.95 2.27
CA ALA A 155 -19.71 8.75 1.69
C ALA A 155 -18.73 8.08 0.71
N SER A 156 -18.80 6.76 0.57
CA SER A 156 -17.99 5.99 -0.39
C SER A 156 -18.80 5.55 -1.59
#